data_AF-A0A1L9BHX3-F1
#
_entry.id   AF-A0A1L9BHX3-F1
#
_cell.length_a   1.000
_cell.length_b   1.000
_cell.length_c   1.000
_cell.angle_alpha   90.00
_cell.angle_beta   90.00
_cell.angle_gamma   90.00
#
_symmetry.space_group_name_H-M   'P 1'
#
loop_
_entity.id
_entity.type
_entity.pdbx_description
1 polymer ?
#
loop_
_entity_poly.entity_id
_entity_poly.type
_entity_poly.pdbx_seq_one_letter_code
_entity_poly.pdbx_strand_id
1 'polypeptide(L)'
;MTDEERLVWRRFEQLEQRVLVQGEALELSDETRALLSGGARLVDLSPEGTEDSLRGVSTAATLLREIGRRIRDGSLRLGKVDSQVDALRDKGDFAGARKVLEEALSAEVVPHYREQLEIRLDYLATFETIFLTGQVEQDFHPWGQIRALALRVQWGKTLELRDDLRDFLRRTAPTVAIGEAETEESLRTVEGTEALLAVMLKRMDDGKQRLSQALHQVIRCQETGDLDGARHQLRAVLAVEIVPQYRRMAEENLRRLNELPSAS
;
A
#
# COMPACT_ATOMS: atom_id res chain seq x y z
N MET A 1 -0.08 -9.41 -11.60
CA MET A 1 0.82 -10.54 -11.24
C MET A 1 0.03 -11.80 -10.90
N THR A 2 0.34 -12.94 -11.51
CA THR A 2 -0.30 -14.25 -11.27
C THR A 2 0.25 -14.96 -10.01
N ASP A 3 -0.39 -16.05 -9.58
CA ASP A 3 0.10 -16.87 -8.45
C ASP A 3 1.48 -17.49 -8.72
N GLU A 4 1.72 -17.90 -9.95
CA GLU A 4 3.00 -18.45 -10.39
C GLU A 4 4.11 -17.39 -10.34
N GLU A 5 3.83 -16.20 -10.86
CA GLU A 5 4.76 -15.06 -10.82
C GLU A 5 5.09 -14.66 -9.37
N ARG A 6 4.10 -14.66 -8.47
CA ARG A 6 4.30 -14.41 -7.03
C ARG A 6 5.17 -15.48 -6.36
N LEU A 7 5.10 -16.72 -6.82
CA LEU A 7 5.97 -17.78 -6.32
C LEU A 7 7.42 -17.59 -6.80
N VAL A 8 7.60 -17.29 -8.10
CA VAL A 8 8.91 -17.00 -8.69
C VAL A 8 9.56 -15.82 -7.97
N TRP A 9 8.82 -14.73 -7.75
CA TRP A 9 9.30 -13.56 -7.04
C TRP A 9 9.82 -13.89 -5.64
N ARG A 10 9.03 -14.60 -4.83
CA ARG A 10 9.43 -15.00 -3.46
C ARG A 10 10.65 -15.93 -3.45
N ARG A 11 10.70 -16.90 -4.36
CA ARG A 11 11.86 -17.80 -4.49
C ARG A 11 13.11 -17.04 -4.94
N PHE A 12 12.94 -16.05 -5.80
CA PHE A 12 14.03 -15.20 -6.25
C PHE A 12 14.61 -14.38 -5.08
N GLU A 13 13.77 -13.73 -4.27
CA GLU A 13 14.23 -12.98 -3.09
C GLU A 13 15.00 -13.88 -2.10
N GLN A 14 14.57 -15.12 -1.92
CA GLN A 14 15.29 -16.10 -1.10
C GLN A 14 16.66 -16.45 -1.69
N LEU A 15 16.74 -16.67 -3.01
CA LEU A 15 18.00 -16.93 -3.69
C LEU A 15 18.95 -15.73 -3.59
N GLU A 16 18.43 -14.52 -3.81
CA GLU A 16 19.20 -13.29 -3.71
C GLU A 16 19.76 -13.11 -2.29
N GLN A 17 18.93 -13.32 -1.26
CA GLN A 17 19.35 -13.24 0.13
C GLN A 17 20.51 -14.21 0.43
N ARG A 18 20.38 -15.47 -0.01
CA ARG A 18 21.43 -16.49 0.22
C ARG A 18 22.74 -16.13 -0.48
N VAL A 19 22.67 -15.77 -1.76
CA VAL A 19 23.88 -15.59 -2.58
C VAL A 19 24.52 -14.22 -2.37
N LEU A 20 23.74 -13.14 -2.37
CA LEU A 20 24.28 -11.78 -2.32
C LEU A 20 24.45 -11.23 -0.90
N VAL A 21 23.63 -11.67 0.06
CA VAL A 21 23.69 -11.16 1.44
C VAL A 21 24.45 -12.13 2.35
N GLN A 22 24.17 -13.44 2.26
CA GLN A 22 24.82 -14.44 3.10
C GLN A 22 26.13 -14.98 2.49
N GLY A 23 26.41 -14.66 1.21
CA GLY A 23 27.64 -15.06 0.53
C GLY A 23 27.71 -16.53 0.12
N GLU A 24 26.56 -17.21 0.03
CA GLU A 24 26.51 -18.58 -0.48
C GLU A 24 26.95 -18.63 -1.96
N ALA A 25 27.61 -19.71 -2.35
CA ALA A 25 28.00 -19.93 -3.73
C ALA A 25 26.75 -20.14 -4.61
N LEU A 26 26.69 -19.46 -5.75
CA LEU A 26 25.62 -19.66 -6.73
C LEU A 26 25.86 -20.96 -7.51
N GLU A 27 24.97 -21.93 -7.35
CA GLU A 27 24.96 -23.15 -8.14
C GLU A 27 24.00 -23.07 -9.32
N LEU A 28 24.49 -23.31 -10.54
CA LEU A 28 23.67 -23.34 -11.75
C LEU A 28 23.10 -24.73 -12.02
N SER A 29 22.17 -25.14 -11.15
CA SER A 29 21.27 -26.25 -11.43
C SER A 29 20.20 -25.83 -12.46
N ASP A 30 19.46 -26.81 -12.99
CA ASP A 30 18.33 -26.52 -13.88
C ASP A 30 17.23 -25.71 -13.16
N GLU A 31 17.05 -25.95 -11.86
CA GLU A 31 16.13 -25.15 -11.04
C GLU A 31 16.61 -23.70 -10.89
N THR A 32 17.88 -23.45 -10.59
CA THR A 32 18.42 -22.09 -10.51
C THR A 32 18.32 -21.37 -11.85
N ARG A 33 18.61 -22.06 -12.96
CA ARG A 33 18.44 -21.50 -14.30
C ARG A 33 16.99 -21.13 -14.57
N ALA A 34 16.05 -22.03 -14.29
CA ALA A 34 14.63 -21.76 -14.47
C ALA A 34 14.15 -20.58 -13.60
N LEU A 35 14.61 -20.49 -12.35
CA LEU A 35 14.29 -19.40 -11.44
C LEU A 35 14.84 -18.06 -11.94
N LEU A 36 16.10 -18.01 -12.38
CA LEU A 36 16.71 -16.80 -12.93
C LEU A 36 16.06 -16.37 -14.24
N SER A 37 15.73 -17.31 -15.13
CA SER A 37 14.96 -17.02 -16.34
C SER A 37 13.56 -16.49 -16.01
N GLY A 38 12.88 -17.06 -15.00
CA GLY A 38 11.61 -16.56 -14.51
C GLY A 38 11.72 -15.14 -13.95
N GLY A 39 12.71 -14.89 -13.09
CA GLY A 39 12.99 -13.57 -12.53
C GLY A 39 13.30 -12.54 -13.61
N ALA A 40 14.08 -12.90 -14.63
CA ALA A 40 14.40 -12.04 -15.76
C ALA A 40 13.14 -11.59 -16.52
N ARG A 41 12.19 -12.50 -16.75
CA ARG A 41 10.89 -12.16 -17.38
C ARG A 41 10.08 -11.20 -16.51
N LEU A 42 10.07 -11.39 -15.19
CA LEU A 42 9.33 -10.52 -14.26
C LEU A 42 9.80 -9.06 -14.30
N VAL A 43 11.07 -8.83 -14.65
CA VAL A 43 11.68 -7.49 -14.68
C VAL A 43 11.99 -6.99 -16.09
N ASP A 44 11.37 -7.59 -17.11
CA ASP A 44 11.51 -7.22 -18.52
C ASP A 44 12.97 -7.19 -19.01
N LEU A 45 13.69 -8.29 -18.75
CA LEU A 45 14.99 -8.57 -19.36
C LEU A 45 14.82 -9.47 -20.59
N SER A 46 15.66 -9.27 -21.61
CA SER A 46 15.52 -10.03 -22.85
C SER A 46 15.82 -11.52 -22.66
N PRO A 47 15.07 -12.42 -23.34
CA PRO A 47 15.34 -13.85 -23.31
C PRO A 47 16.76 -14.18 -23.77
N GLU A 48 17.26 -13.54 -24.84
CA GLU A 48 18.58 -13.84 -25.41
C GLU A 48 19.71 -13.47 -24.44
N GLY A 49 19.64 -12.28 -23.84
CA GLY A 49 20.64 -11.83 -22.86
C GLY A 49 20.59 -12.65 -21.57
N THR A 50 19.41 -13.16 -21.23
CA THR A 50 19.21 -14.08 -20.10
C THR A 50 19.87 -15.43 -20.38
N GLU A 51 19.60 -16.05 -21.54
CA GLU A 51 20.21 -17.32 -21.94
C GLU A 51 21.73 -17.24 -21.99
N ASP A 52 22.27 -16.16 -22.57
CA ASP A 52 23.71 -15.91 -22.60
C ASP A 52 24.30 -15.81 -21.18
N SER A 53 23.59 -15.11 -20.27
CA SER A 53 24.03 -14.95 -18.88
C SER A 53 24.03 -16.27 -18.11
N LEU A 54 23.17 -17.22 -18.44
CA LEU A 54 23.04 -18.52 -17.77
C LEU A 54 24.09 -19.56 -18.21
N ARG A 55 24.97 -19.22 -19.16
CA ARG A 55 26.08 -20.09 -19.61
C ARG A 55 27.22 -20.22 -18.59
N GLY A 56 27.32 -19.31 -17.62
CA GLY A 56 28.40 -19.30 -16.63
C GLY A 56 27.97 -18.77 -15.28
N VAL A 57 28.60 -19.26 -14.21
CA VAL A 57 28.26 -18.86 -12.82
C VAL A 57 28.47 -17.37 -12.59
N SER A 58 29.56 -16.80 -13.11
CA SER A 58 29.87 -15.37 -12.97
C SER A 58 28.82 -14.49 -13.67
N THR A 59 28.44 -14.83 -14.90
CA THR A 59 27.44 -14.09 -15.67
C THR A 59 26.04 -14.26 -15.10
N ALA A 60 25.71 -15.44 -14.56
CA ALA A 60 24.44 -15.67 -13.88
C ALA A 60 24.35 -14.92 -12.54
N ALA A 61 25.46 -14.76 -11.82
CA ALA A 61 25.52 -13.92 -10.63
C ALA A 61 25.30 -12.43 -10.98
N THR A 62 25.78 -11.97 -12.14
CA THR A 62 25.48 -10.63 -12.65
C THR A 62 24.00 -10.48 -13.00
N LEU A 63 23.39 -11.47 -13.64
CA LEU A 63 21.94 -11.50 -13.90
C LEU A 63 21.13 -11.45 -12.60
N LEU A 64 21.49 -12.25 -11.59
CA LEU A 64 20.87 -12.22 -10.26
C LEU A 64 20.90 -10.81 -9.65
N ARG A 65 22.06 -10.13 -9.69
CA ARG A 65 22.19 -8.75 -9.19
C ARG A 65 21.30 -7.76 -9.94
N GLU A 66 21.23 -7.88 -11.27
CA GLU A 66 20.44 -6.97 -12.09
C GLU A 66 18.93 -7.14 -11.84
N ILE A 67 18.43 -8.38 -11.75
CA ILE A 67 17.02 -8.64 -11.41
C ILE A 67 16.71 -8.04 -10.04
N GLY A 68 17.52 -8.33 -9.02
CA GLY A 68 17.32 -7.82 -7.67
C GLY A 68 17.41 -6.29 -7.58
N ARG A 69 18.31 -5.67 -8.36
CA ARG A 69 18.40 -4.21 -8.48
C ARG A 69 17.11 -3.63 -9.05
N ARG A 70 16.57 -4.15 -10.16
CA ARG A 70 15.32 -3.66 -10.76
C ARG A 70 14.13 -3.78 -9.80
N ILE A 71 14.04 -4.90 -9.08
CA ILE A 71 13.03 -5.12 -8.05
C ILE A 71 13.13 -4.05 -6.94
N ARG A 72 14.31 -3.86 -6.35
CA ARG A 72 14.51 -2.86 -5.30
C ARG A 72 14.24 -1.45 -5.78
N ASP A 73 14.80 -1.07 -6.92
CA ASP A 73 14.68 0.28 -7.47
C ASP A 73 13.21 0.61 -7.77
N GLY A 74 12.46 -0.33 -8.35
CA GLY A 74 11.03 -0.16 -8.63
C GLY A 74 10.18 -0.09 -7.37
N SER A 75 10.43 -0.96 -6.38
CA SER A 75 9.75 -0.91 -5.07
C SER A 75 9.97 0.43 -4.35
N LEU A 76 11.22 0.89 -4.30
CA LEU A 76 11.58 2.18 -3.69
C LEU A 76 10.93 3.35 -4.43
N ARG A 77 10.93 3.31 -5.77
CA ARG A 77 10.26 4.31 -6.60
C ARG A 77 8.78 4.39 -6.27
N LEU A 78 8.08 3.25 -6.26
CA LEU A 78 6.64 3.19 -5.98
C LEU A 78 6.31 3.78 -4.61
N GLY A 79 7.02 3.38 -3.55
CA GLY A 79 6.78 3.90 -2.20
C GLY A 79 7.02 5.42 -2.08
N LYS A 80 8.04 5.94 -2.76
CA LYS A 80 8.32 7.38 -2.82
C LYS A 80 7.21 8.13 -3.58
N VAL A 81 6.82 7.62 -4.74
CA VAL A 81 5.78 8.19 -5.60
C VAL A 81 4.46 8.27 -4.84
N ASP A 82 4.05 7.20 -4.16
CA ASP A 82 2.80 7.18 -3.40
C ASP A 82 2.74 8.28 -2.33
N SER A 83 3.83 8.46 -1.59
CA SER A 83 3.93 9.49 -0.55
C SER A 83 3.84 10.89 -1.15
N GLN A 84 4.48 11.12 -2.30
CA GLN A 84 4.45 12.41 -3.00
C GLN A 84 3.06 12.72 -3.59
N VAL A 85 2.43 11.72 -4.23
CA VAL A 85 1.09 11.83 -4.81
C VAL A 85 0.06 12.12 -3.73
N ASP A 86 0.09 11.41 -2.59
CA ASP A 86 -0.80 11.67 -1.47
C ASP A 86 -0.64 13.10 -0.93
N ALA A 87 0.60 13.55 -0.76
CA ALA A 87 0.87 14.90 -0.26
C ALA A 87 0.42 16.01 -1.23
N LEU A 88 0.53 15.80 -2.55
CA LEU A 88 0.07 16.74 -3.57
C LEU A 88 -1.46 16.73 -3.67
N ARG A 89 -2.08 15.54 -3.69
CA ARG A 89 -3.54 15.36 -3.67
C ARG A 89 -4.19 16.04 -2.47
N ASP A 90 -3.63 15.86 -1.27
CA ASP A 90 -4.19 16.44 -0.04
C ASP A 90 -4.03 17.97 -0.01
N LYS A 91 -3.10 18.51 -0.82
CA LYS A 91 -2.98 19.93 -1.15
C LYS A 91 -3.74 20.33 -2.42
N GLY A 92 -4.65 19.50 -2.92
CA GLY A 92 -5.47 19.75 -4.11
C GLY A 92 -4.69 19.96 -5.41
N ASP A 93 -3.39 19.67 -5.44
CA ASP A 93 -2.55 19.75 -6.63
C ASP A 93 -2.61 18.43 -7.41
N PHE A 94 -3.76 18.18 -8.04
CA PHE A 94 -3.98 16.98 -8.84
C PHE A 94 -3.10 16.94 -10.10
N ALA A 95 -2.82 18.10 -10.69
CA ALA A 95 -1.94 18.21 -11.85
C ALA A 95 -0.49 17.82 -11.49
N GLY A 96 0.03 18.32 -10.37
CA GLY A 96 1.32 17.92 -9.83
C GLY A 96 1.36 16.44 -9.48
N ALA A 97 0.33 15.93 -8.81
CA ALA A 97 0.22 14.50 -8.46
C ALA A 97 0.24 13.60 -9.71
N ARG A 98 -0.50 13.98 -10.76
CA ARG A 98 -0.54 13.26 -12.05
C ARG A 98 0.83 13.26 -12.72
N LYS A 99 1.50 14.41 -12.76
CA LYS A 99 2.84 14.54 -13.32
C LYS A 99 3.84 13.61 -12.65
N VAL A 100 3.81 13.49 -11.32
CA VAL A 100 4.68 12.56 -10.58
C VAL A 100 4.47 11.10 -11.01
N LEU A 101 3.21 10.69 -11.22
CA LEU A 101 2.88 9.34 -11.70
C LEU A 101 3.35 9.12 -13.14
N GLU A 102 3.12 10.07 -14.03
CA GLU A 102 3.55 10.02 -15.45
C GLU A 102 5.08 9.95 -15.59
N GLU A 103 5.82 10.71 -14.78
CA GLU A 103 7.28 10.65 -14.71
C GLU A 103 7.76 9.29 -14.19
N ALA A 104 7.10 8.75 -13.16
CA ALA A 104 7.42 7.43 -12.63
C ALA A 104 7.14 6.32 -13.65
N LEU A 105 6.01 6.39 -14.37
CA LEU A 105 5.66 5.47 -15.45
C LEU A 105 6.67 5.51 -16.59
N SER A 106 7.19 6.69 -16.91
CA SER A 106 8.21 6.84 -17.96
C SER A 106 9.54 6.20 -17.56
N ALA A 107 9.87 6.18 -16.26
CA ALA A 107 11.11 5.61 -15.75
C ALA A 107 11.02 4.12 -15.37
N GLU A 108 9.81 3.59 -15.18
CA GLU A 108 9.60 2.21 -14.74
C GLU A 108 9.63 1.22 -15.90
N VAL A 109 10.42 0.16 -15.75
CA VAL A 109 10.60 -0.90 -16.75
C VAL A 109 9.98 -2.22 -16.30
N VAL A 110 9.80 -2.43 -14.99
CA VAL A 110 9.24 -3.66 -14.44
C VAL A 110 7.71 -3.66 -14.65
N PRO A 111 7.14 -4.60 -15.44
CA PRO A 111 5.73 -4.58 -15.80
C PRO A 111 4.78 -4.51 -14.61
N HIS A 112 5.09 -5.23 -13.53
CA HIS A 112 4.28 -5.21 -12.32
C HIS A 112 4.20 -3.80 -11.70
N TYR A 113 5.32 -3.07 -11.61
CA TYR A 113 5.31 -1.73 -11.02
C TYR A 113 4.68 -0.70 -11.95
N ARG A 114 4.81 -0.88 -13.27
CA ARG A 114 4.06 -0.06 -14.25
C ARG A 114 2.55 -0.21 -14.05
N GLU A 115 2.07 -1.45 -13.95
CA GLU A 115 0.65 -1.77 -13.68
C GLU A 115 0.17 -1.09 -12.37
N GLN A 116 0.97 -1.13 -11.30
CA GLN A 116 0.62 -0.43 -10.04
C GLN A 116 0.52 1.09 -10.21
N LEU A 117 1.42 1.70 -10.98
CA LEU A 117 1.39 3.14 -11.26
C LEU A 117 0.20 3.54 -12.15
N GLU A 118 -0.18 2.71 -13.12
CA GLU A 118 -1.37 2.89 -13.96
C GLU A 118 -2.64 2.84 -13.11
N ILE A 119 -2.80 1.81 -12.27
CA ILE A 119 -3.91 1.73 -11.30
C ILE A 119 -3.95 2.97 -10.40
N ARG A 120 -2.78 3.47 -9.98
CA ARG A 120 -2.69 4.64 -9.14
C ARG A 120 -3.12 5.93 -9.85
N LEU A 121 -2.84 6.03 -11.15
CA LEU A 121 -3.26 7.13 -12.01
C LEU A 121 -4.77 7.14 -12.20
N ASP A 122 -5.37 5.98 -12.48
CA ASP A 122 -6.82 5.82 -12.58
C ASP A 122 -7.51 6.16 -11.25
N TYR A 123 -6.93 5.68 -10.14
CA TYR A 123 -7.43 6.02 -8.81
C TYR A 123 -7.43 7.54 -8.57
N LEU A 124 -6.34 8.23 -8.94
CA LEU A 124 -6.23 9.68 -8.78
C LEU A 124 -7.26 10.42 -9.64
N ALA A 125 -7.51 9.98 -10.87
CA ALA A 125 -8.50 10.58 -11.77
C ALA A 125 -9.92 10.47 -11.21
N THR A 126 -10.32 9.30 -10.70
CA THR A 126 -11.64 9.13 -10.08
C THR A 126 -11.74 9.94 -8.78
N PHE A 127 -10.67 9.97 -7.97
CA PHE A 127 -10.62 10.80 -6.77
C PHE A 127 -10.82 12.29 -7.10
N GLU A 128 -10.12 12.80 -8.12
CA GLU A 128 -10.23 14.19 -8.58
C GLU A 128 -11.67 14.50 -9.03
N THR A 129 -12.30 13.59 -9.77
CA THR A 129 -13.71 13.72 -10.17
C THR A 129 -14.61 13.89 -8.95
N ILE A 130 -14.54 12.99 -7.97
CA ILE A 130 -15.33 13.07 -6.72
C ILE A 130 -15.06 14.39 -5.98
N PHE A 131 -13.78 14.79 -5.88
CA PHE A 131 -13.42 16.06 -5.24
C PHE A 131 -14.03 17.27 -5.96
N LEU A 132 -14.05 17.27 -7.30
CA LEU A 132 -14.55 18.38 -8.12
C LEU A 132 -16.07 18.43 -8.22
N THR A 133 -16.76 17.29 -8.25
CA THR A 133 -18.22 17.21 -8.41
C THR A 133 -18.95 17.09 -7.08
N GLY A 134 -18.30 16.53 -6.06
CA GLY A 134 -18.94 16.11 -4.81
C GLY A 134 -19.89 14.92 -4.98
N GLN A 135 -19.81 14.19 -6.10
CA GLN A 135 -20.62 13.00 -6.39
C GLN A 135 -19.92 11.73 -5.93
N VAL A 136 -20.71 10.76 -5.46
CA VAL A 136 -20.19 9.44 -5.10
C VAL A 136 -20.20 8.54 -6.34
N GLU A 137 -19.14 7.76 -6.47
CA GLU A 137 -18.90 6.78 -7.52
C GLU A 137 -19.07 5.36 -6.94
N GLN A 138 -19.87 4.54 -7.61
CA GLN A 138 -20.25 3.21 -7.12
C GLN A 138 -19.05 2.27 -7.00
N ASP A 139 -18.16 2.28 -7.99
CA ASP A 139 -17.05 1.33 -8.10
C ASP A 139 -15.73 1.89 -7.55
N PHE A 140 -15.79 2.94 -6.72
CA PHE A 140 -14.62 3.53 -6.08
C PHE A 140 -14.51 3.17 -4.60
N HIS A 141 -13.28 3.05 -4.11
CA HIS A 141 -13.02 2.64 -2.73
C HIS A 141 -13.67 3.61 -1.73
N PRO A 142 -14.54 3.15 -0.80
CA PRO A 142 -15.33 4.02 0.08
C PRO A 142 -14.50 5.05 0.86
N TRP A 143 -13.38 4.64 1.45
CA TRP A 143 -12.52 5.58 2.20
C TRP A 143 -11.82 6.60 1.29
N GLY A 144 -11.61 6.27 0.01
CA GLY A 144 -11.13 7.23 -0.98
C GLY A 144 -12.14 8.34 -1.21
N GLN A 145 -13.42 7.97 -1.34
CA GLN A 145 -14.53 8.92 -1.49
C GLN A 145 -14.69 9.82 -0.27
N ILE A 146 -14.62 9.26 0.94
CA ILE A 146 -14.67 10.04 2.19
C ILE A 146 -13.58 11.09 2.22
N ARG A 147 -12.34 10.72 1.88
CA ARG A 147 -11.23 11.68 1.83
C ARG A 147 -11.47 12.75 0.76
N ALA A 148 -11.90 12.38 -0.45
CA ALA A 148 -12.17 13.34 -1.52
C ALA A 148 -13.25 14.36 -1.12
N LEU A 149 -14.36 13.88 -0.55
CA LEU A 149 -15.47 14.72 -0.07
C LEU A 149 -15.07 15.58 1.13
N ALA A 150 -14.32 15.03 2.09
CA ALA A 150 -13.84 15.80 3.24
C ALA A 150 -12.84 16.90 2.82
N LEU A 151 -11.90 16.59 1.91
CA LEU A 151 -10.98 17.59 1.37
C LEU A 151 -11.73 18.67 0.58
N ARG A 152 -12.75 18.30 -0.20
CA ARG A 152 -13.62 19.25 -0.91
C ARG A 152 -14.19 20.30 0.05
N VAL A 153 -14.76 19.85 1.16
CA VAL A 153 -15.34 20.72 2.21
C VAL A 153 -14.27 21.57 2.88
N GLN A 154 -13.13 20.99 3.25
CA GLN A 154 -12.00 21.73 3.83
C GLN A 154 -11.48 22.83 2.92
N TRP A 155 -11.63 22.65 1.60
CA TRP A 155 -11.27 23.61 0.57
C TRP A 155 -12.38 24.63 0.27
N GLY A 156 -13.43 24.67 1.10
CA GLY A 156 -14.53 25.63 1.00
C GLY A 156 -15.46 25.38 -0.20
N LYS A 157 -15.40 24.20 -0.82
CA LYS A 157 -16.33 23.82 -1.89
C LYS A 157 -17.60 23.26 -1.27
N THR A 158 -18.74 23.64 -1.83
CA THR A 158 -20.06 23.24 -1.31
C THR A 158 -20.32 21.76 -1.47
N LEU A 159 -21.03 21.20 -0.49
CA LEU A 159 -21.57 19.85 -0.51
C LEU A 159 -23.09 19.91 -0.71
N GLU A 160 -23.61 19.12 -1.65
CA GLU A 160 -25.04 18.97 -1.83
C GLU A 160 -25.51 17.67 -1.18
N LEU A 161 -26.52 17.79 -0.32
CA LEU A 161 -27.04 16.66 0.44
C LEU A 161 -28.10 15.90 -0.37
N ARG A 162 -27.60 15.09 -1.30
CA ARG A 162 -28.37 14.18 -2.16
C ARG A 162 -28.55 12.80 -1.52
N ASP A 163 -29.50 12.02 -2.02
CA ASP A 163 -29.84 10.72 -1.43
C ASP A 163 -28.74 9.66 -1.64
N ASP A 164 -28.05 9.69 -2.78
CA ASP A 164 -26.87 8.86 -3.07
C ASP A 164 -25.76 9.07 -2.03
N LEU A 165 -25.48 10.34 -1.68
CA LEU A 165 -24.50 10.71 -0.66
C LEU A 165 -24.95 10.26 0.73
N ARG A 166 -26.22 10.49 1.11
CA ARG A 166 -26.75 10.03 2.40
C ARG A 166 -26.61 8.52 2.55
N ASP A 167 -27.02 7.78 1.52
CA ASP A 167 -26.96 6.32 1.53
C ASP A 167 -25.53 5.79 1.56
N PHE A 168 -24.62 6.45 0.84
CA PHE A 168 -23.20 6.16 0.92
C PHE A 168 -22.63 6.37 2.33
N LEU A 169 -22.96 7.49 2.98
CA LEU A 169 -22.48 7.80 4.33
C LEU A 169 -23.06 6.85 5.37
N ARG A 170 -24.35 6.48 5.29
CA ARG A 170 -24.95 5.43 6.14
C ARG A 170 -24.19 4.12 6.10
N ARG A 171 -23.81 3.67 4.91
CA ARG A 171 -23.05 2.42 4.72
C ARG A 171 -21.60 2.53 5.21
N THR A 172 -21.00 3.72 5.09
CA THR A 172 -19.56 3.91 5.32
C THR A 172 -19.24 4.33 6.75
N ALA A 173 -20.11 5.08 7.43
CA ALA A 173 -19.89 5.57 8.80
C ALA A 173 -19.57 4.45 9.81
N PRO A 174 -20.24 3.27 9.79
CA PRO A 174 -19.89 2.16 10.68
C PRO A 174 -18.48 1.61 10.47
N THR A 175 -17.93 1.74 9.26
CA THR A 175 -16.57 1.27 8.94
C THR A 175 -15.47 2.05 9.69
N VAL A 176 -15.81 3.25 10.19
CA VAL A 176 -14.97 4.10 11.03
C VAL A 176 -15.55 4.29 12.43
N ALA A 177 -16.35 3.31 12.88
CA ALA A 177 -16.95 3.23 14.22
C ALA A 177 -17.93 4.36 14.56
N ILE A 178 -18.60 4.96 13.58
CA ILE A 178 -19.67 5.94 13.82
C ILE A 178 -21.00 5.19 13.84
N GLY A 179 -21.81 5.47 14.87
CA GLY A 179 -23.10 4.80 15.08
C GLY A 179 -24.20 5.32 14.16
N GLU A 180 -25.26 4.53 13.98
CA GLU A 180 -26.42 4.90 13.15
C GLU A 180 -27.09 6.19 13.63
N ALA A 181 -27.34 6.32 14.93
CA ALA A 181 -27.98 7.52 15.50
C ALA A 181 -27.15 8.80 15.26
N GLU A 182 -25.82 8.72 15.47
CA GLU A 182 -24.89 9.83 15.20
C GLU A 182 -24.86 10.18 13.70
N THR A 183 -24.93 9.16 12.84
CA THR A 183 -24.98 9.32 11.39
C THR A 183 -26.27 10.02 10.97
N GLU A 184 -27.44 9.51 11.37
CA GLU A 184 -28.73 10.11 11.00
C GLU A 184 -28.92 11.52 11.54
N GLU A 185 -28.39 11.83 12.73
CA GLU A 185 -28.38 13.20 13.25
C GLU A 185 -27.58 14.14 12.33
N SER A 186 -26.37 13.71 11.97
CA SER A 186 -25.46 14.49 11.11
C SER A 186 -26.04 14.72 9.72
N LEU A 187 -26.73 13.73 9.15
CA LEU A 187 -27.33 13.77 7.82
C LEU A 187 -28.59 14.65 7.71
N ARG A 188 -29.02 15.35 8.77
CA ARG A 188 -30.16 16.29 8.72
C ARG A 188 -29.83 17.61 8.05
N THR A 189 -28.57 18.02 8.11
CA THR A 189 -28.10 19.32 7.63
C THR A 189 -26.83 19.16 6.81
N VAL A 190 -26.52 20.16 5.98
CA VAL A 190 -25.27 20.17 5.22
C VAL A 190 -24.09 20.30 6.19
N GLU A 191 -24.18 21.21 7.15
CA GLU A 191 -23.15 21.46 8.16
C GLU A 191 -22.88 20.22 9.03
N GLY A 192 -23.94 19.48 9.41
CA GLY A 192 -23.80 18.21 10.12
C GLY A 192 -23.11 17.14 9.27
N THR A 193 -23.41 17.08 7.98
CA THR A 193 -22.79 16.13 7.04
C THR A 193 -21.31 16.46 6.81
N GLU A 194 -20.98 17.74 6.71
CA GLU A 194 -19.61 18.23 6.63
C GLU A 194 -18.81 17.88 7.89
N ALA A 195 -19.41 18.06 9.07
CA ALA A 195 -18.81 17.65 10.35
C ALA A 195 -18.60 16.13 10.42
N LEU A 196 -19.56 15.33 9.94
CA LEU A 196 -19.44 13.87 9.86
C LEU A 196 -18.24 13.47 8.98
N LEU A 197 -18.11 14.03 7.77
CA LEU A 197 -16.99 13.78 6.88
C LEU A 197 -15.64 14.10 7.54
N ALA A 198 -15.55 15.21 8.28
CA ALA A 198 -14.34 15.59 9.00
C ALA A 198 -13.98 14.59 10.10
N VAL A 199 -14.97 14.12 10.87
CA VAL A 199 -14.77 13.09 11.91
C VAL A 199 -14.33 11.77 11.28
N MET A 200 -14.97 11.34 10.19
CA MET A 200 -14.61 10.11 9.47
C MET A 200 -13.17 10.17 8.97
N LEU A 201 -12.79 11.26 8.28
CA LEU A 201 -11.43 11.46 7.80
C LEU A 201 -10.41 11.44 8.95
N LYS A 202 -10.70 12.16 10.05
CA LYS A 202 -9.82 12.19 11.22
C LYS A 202 -9.61 10.79 11.81
N ARG A 203 -10.67 9.99 11.96
CA ARG A 203 -10.55 8.63 12.50
C ARG A 203 -9.73 7.72 11.58
N MET A 204 -9.89 7.86 10.27
CA MET A 204 -9.07 7.15 9.29
C MET A 204 -7.59 7.52 9.42
N ASP A 205 -7.28 8.82 9.48
CA ASP A 205 -5.89 9.30 9.60
C ASP A 205 -5.24 8.90 10.91
N ASP A 206 -5.92 9.14 12.04
CA ASP A 206 -5.43 8.77 13.37
C ASP A 206 -5.15 7.27 13.46
N GLY A 207 -6.07 6.44 12.94
CA GLY A 207 -5.93 4.99 12.97
C GLY A 207 -4.82 4.47 12.06
N LYS A 208 -4.72 5.00 10.82
CA LYS A 208 -3.60 4.71 9.91
C LYS A 208 -2.27 5.04 10.56
N GLN A 209 -2.15 6.24 11.12
CA GLN A 209 -0.92 6.72 11.74
C GLN A 209 -0.53 5.86 12.94
N ARG A 210 -1.47 5.61 13.85
CA ARG A 210 -1.24 4.81 15.05
C ARG A 210 -0.78 3.39 14.71
N LEU A 211 -1.47 2.73 13.78
CA LEU A 211 -1.10 1.38 13.35
C LEU A 211 0.25 1.36 12.65
N SER A 212 0.50 2.28 11.71
CA SER A 212 1.78 2.36 10.99
C SER A 212 2.96 2.60 11.93
N GLN A 213 2.82 3.52 12.89
CA GLN A 213 3.85 3.77 13.89
C GLN A 213 4.13 2.53 14.75
N ALA A 214 3.08 1.84 15.23
CA ALA A 214 3.24 0.62 16.00
C ALA A 214 3.93 -0.50 15.20
N LEU A 215 3.57 -0.69 13.92
CA LEU A 215 4.19 -1.70 13.06
C LEU A 215 5.68 -1.40 12.82
N HIS A 216 6.06 -0.13 12.63
CA HIS A 216 7.49 0.23 12.56
C HIS A 216 8.24 -0.11 13.85
N GLN A 217 7.62 0.05 15.03
CA GLN A 217 8.23 -0.35 16.29
C GLN A 217 8.28 -1.88 16.45
N VAL A 218 7.25 -2.60 15.99
CA VAL A 218 7.24 -4.08 15.97
C VAL A 218 8.42 -4.63 15.20
N ILE A 219 8.67 -4.12 13.98
CA ILE A 219 9.81 -4.54 13.15
C ILE A 219 11.13 -4.33 13.91
N ARG A 220 11.32 -3.13 14.49
CA ARG A 220 12.53 -2.81 15.26
C ARG A 220 12.73 -3.74 16.46
N CYS A 221 11.66 -4.02 17.20
CA CYS A 221 11.67 -4.96 18.31
C CYS A 221 12.05 -6.37 17.83
N GLN A 222 11.53 -6.83 16.69
CA GLN A 222 11.89 -8.13 16.11
C GLN A 222 13.37 -8.18 15.70
N GLU A 223 13.91 -7.11 15.12
CA GLU A 223 15.32 -7.00 14.75
C GLU A 223 16.26 -7.12 15.98
N THR A 224 15.80 -6.67 17.15
CA THR A 224 16.54 -6.80 18.42
C THR A 224 16.16 -8.03 19.24
N GLY A 225 15.28 -8.90 18.74
CA GLY A 225 14.79 -10.09 19.45
C GLY A 225 13.80 -9.83 20.59
N ASP A 226 13.33 -8.58 20.75
CA ASP A 226 12.38 -8.16 21.80
C ASP A 226 10.92 -8.45 21.39
N LEU A 227 10.54 -9.73 21.40
CA LEU A 227 9.19 -10.14 21.00
C LEU A 227 8.11 -9.64 21.98
N ASP A 228 8.43 -9.45 23.26
CA ASP A 228 7.47 -8.92 24.23
C ASP A 228 7.22 -7.42 24.02
N GLY A 229 8.26 -6.64 23.70
CA GLY A 229 8.12 -5.26 23.23
C GLY A 229 7.26 -5.17 21.98
N ALA A 230 7.48 -6.05 21.00
CA ALA A 230 6.65 -6.11 19.79
C ALA A 230 5.16 -6.37 20.11
N ARG A 231 4.86 -7.35 20.98
CA ARG A 231 3.49 -7.63 21.43
C ARG A 231 2.88 -6.44 22.19
N HIS A 232 3.68 -5.76 23.01
CA HIS A 232 3.24 -4.56 23.75
C HIS A 232 2.78 -3.44 22.81
N GLN A 233 3.53 -3.17 21.73
CA GLN A 233 3.15 -2.14 20.74
C GLN A 233 1.75 -2.39 20.16
N LEU A 234 1.44 -3.63 19.77
CA LEU A 234 0.11 -3.94 19.19
C LEU A 234 -1.01 -3.91 20.24
N ARG A 235 -0.74 -4.35 21.47
CA ARG A 235 -1.71 -4.24 22.58
C ARG A 235 -2.02 -2.77 22.90
N ALA A 236 -1.02 -1.89 22.84
CA ALA A 236 -1.22 -0.46 23.03
C ALA A 236 -2.14 0.15 21.96
N VAL A 237 -2.01 -0.27 20.69
CA VAL A 237 -2.96 0.11 19.63
C VAL A 237 -4.36 -0.38 19.95
N LEU A 238 -4.51 -1.67 20.29
CA LEU A 238 -5.82 -2.28 20.56
C LEU A 238 -6.55 -1.70 21.78
N ALA A 239 -5.84 -1.07 22.71
CA ALA A 239 -6.43 -0.40 23.86
C ALA A 239 -7.20 0.88 23.48
N VAL A 240 -6.81 1.55 22.38
CA VAL A 240 -7.36 2.87 22.01
C VAL A 240 -8.00 2.90 20.63
N GLU A 241 -7.66 1.97 19.75
CA GLU A 241 -8.17 1.94 18.39
C GLU A 241 -9.64 1.51 18.38
N ILE A 242 -10.49 2.26 17.67
CA ILE A 242 -11.93 1.99 17.59
C ILE A 242 -12.35 1.56 16.18
N VAL A 243 -11.59 1.94 15.15
CA VAL A 243 -11.91 1.65 13.75
C VAL A 243 -11.76 0.14 13.51
N PRO A 244 -12.84 -0.58 13.15
CA PRO A 244 -12.84 -2.03 13.08
C PRO A 244 -11.73 -2.61 12.20
N GLN A 245 -11.46 -1.98 11.06
CA GLN A 245 -10.42 -2.44 10.14
C GLN A 245 -9.02 -2.38 10.76
N TYR A 246 -8.63 -1.27 11.40
CA TYR A 246 -7.31 -1.14 12.02
C TYR A 246 -7.16 -2.04 13.24
N ARG A 247 -8.23 -2.22 14.04
CA ARG A 247 -8.25 -3.22 15.12
C ARG A 247 -7.96 -4.63 14.60
N ARG A 248 -8.68 -5.07 13.55
CA ARG A 248 -8.46 -6.40 12.93
C ARG A 248 -7.03 -6.58 12.45
N MET A 249 -6.45 -5.57 11.82
CA MET A 249 -5.05 -5.62 11.37
C MET A 249 -4.07 -5.76 12.55
N ALA A 250 -4.28 -5.02 13.64
CA ALA A 250 -3.46 -5.15 14.84
C ALA A 250 -3.64 -6.51 15.53
N GLU A 251 -4.87 -7.04 15.60
CA GLU A 251 -5.17 -8.38 16.13
C GLU A 251 -4.49 -9.49 15.32
N GLU A 252 -4.51 -9.40 13.98
CA GLU A 252 -3.85 -10.37 13.12
C GLU A 252 -2.33 -10.36 13.28
N ASN A 253 -1.72 -9.18 13.32
CA ASN A 253 -0.28 -9.06 13.58
C ASN A 253 0.09 -9.60 14.98
N LEU A 254 -0.74 -9.33 15.99
CA LEU A 254 -0.51 -9.82 17.35
C LEU A 254 -0.63 -11.35 17.41
N ARG A 255 -1.58 -11.94 16.69
CA ARG A 255 -1.72 -13.40 16.58
C ARG A 255 -0.45 -14.03 16.02
N ARG A 256 0.08 -13.48 14.92
CA ARG A 256 1.35 -13.95 14.30
C ARG A 256 2.52 -13.88 15.29
N LEU A 257 2.63 -12.83 16.10
CA LEU A 257 3.68 -12.73 17.13
C LEU A 257 3.50 -13.71 18.30
N ASN A 258 2.27 -14.14 18.61
CA ASN A 258 2.02 -15.11 19.66
C ASN A 258 2.36 -16.55 19.22
N GLU A 259 2.40 -16.81 17.92
CA GLU A 259 2.84 -18.08 17.34
C GLU A 259 4.38 -18.23 17.36
N LEU A 260 5.12 -17.13 17.55
CA LEU A 260 6.57 -17.15 17.67
C LEU A 260 7.01 -17.49 19.11
N PRO A 261 7.97 -18.43 19.29
CA PRO A 261 8.50 -18.75 20.61
C PRO A 261 9.22 -17.52 21.20
N SER A 262 8.87 -17.13 22.43
CA SER A 262 9.63 -16.11 23.16
C SER A 262 11.07 -16.62 23.38
N ALA A 263 12.07 -15.78 23.12
CA ALA A 263 13.45 -16.10 23.46
C ALA A 263 13.52 -16.40 24.97
N SER A 264 14.08 -17.57 25.30
CA SER A 264 14.36 -17.97 26.69
C SER A 264 15.61 -17.30 27.23
#